data_AF-A0A6N7LEX2-F1
#
_entry.id   AF-A0A6N7LEX2-F1
#
_cell.length_a   1.000
_cell.length_b   1.000
_cell.length_c   1.000
_cell.angle_alpha   90.00
_cell.angle_beta   90.00
_cell.angle_gamma   90.00
#
_symmetry.space_group_name_H-M   'P 1'
#
loop_
_entity.id
_entity.type
_entity.pdbx_description
1 polymer ?
#
loop_
_entity_poly.entity_id
_entity_poly.type
_entity_poly.pdbx_seq_one_letter_code
_entity_poly.pdbx_strand_id
1 'polypeptide(L)'
;MSLEIGRGVFDGPEFFEVSYTEVEADAPYREMAKSPEDVVAMLTGLKQKLKIGYPDCAPLRRQLRRIDMSVSLTSNMTRAGT
;
A
#
# COMPACT_ATOMS: atom_id res chain seq x y z
N MET A 1 8.16 -5.70 -8.90
CA MET A 1 6.75 -5.54 -9.31
C MET A 1 6.70 -5.41 -10.83
N SER A 2 7.34 -6.33 -11.54
CA SER A 2 7.56 -6.23 -13.00
C SER A 2 6.95 -7.41 -13.74
N LEU A 3 5.97 -8.08 -13.12
CA LEU A 3 5.44 -9.36 -13.59
C LEU A 3 3.92 -9.38 -13.78
N GLU A 4 3.20 -8.28 -13.52
CA GLU A 4 1.74 -8.21 -13.74
C GLU A 4 1.33 -7.21 -14.82
N ILE A 5 2.31 -6.64 -15.52
CA ILE A 5 2.07 -5.78 -16.68
C ILE A 5 2.96 -6.36 -17.79
N GLY A 6 2.37 -6.67 -18.94
CA GLY A 6 3.10 -7.22 -20.08
C GLY A 6 4.34 -6.38 -20.39
N ARG A 7 5.48 -7.04 -20.66
CA ARG A 7 6.69 -6.33 -21.11
C ARG A 7 6.33 -5.46 -22.32
N GLY A 8 6.51 -4.14 -22.21
CA GLY A 8 6.26 -3.17 -23.27
C GLY A 8 5.01 -2.30 -23.14
N VAL A 9 4.23 -2.39 -22.05
CA VAL A 9 3.04 -1.54 -21.85
C VAL A 9 3.39 -0.16 -21.27
N PHE A 10 4.51 -0.03 -20.55
CA PHE A 10 4.97 1.26 -20.00
C PHE A 10 6.51 1.30 -19.93
N ASP A 11 7.17 1.50 -21.07
CA ASP A 11 8.62 1.77 -21.15
C ASP A 11 8.93 3.29 -21.25
N GLY A 12 7.92 4.15 -21.02
CA GLY A 12 8.02 5.61 -21.06
C GLY A 12 7.68 6.30 -19.72
N PRO A 13 7.79 7.65 -19.66
CA PRO A 13 7.49 8.46 -18.46
C PRO A 13 6.06 8.28 -17.91
N GLU A 14 5.18 7.68 -18.70
CA GLU A 14 3.80 7.32 -18.36
C GLU A 14 3.68 6.38 -17.14
N PHE A 15 4.69 5.56 -16.82
CA PHE A 15 4.71 4.76 -15.58
C PHE A 15 4.68 5.65 -14.33
N PHE A 16 5.31 6.82 -14.40
CA PHE A 16 5.36 7.80 -13.31
C PHE A 16 4.07 8.63 -13.26
N GLU A 17 3.46 8.93 -14.41
CA GLU A 17 2.20 9.67 -14.47
C GLU A 17 1.02 8.88 -13.87
N VAL A 18 0.93 7.57 -14.10
CA VAL A 18 -0.15 6.75 -13.51
C VAL A 18 0.01 6.63 -11.99
N SER A 19 1.24 6.63 -11.47
CA SER A 19 1.50 6.38 -10.05
C SER A 19 1.44 7.63 -9.16
N TYR A 20 1.54 8.84 -9.73
CA TYR A 20 1.72 10.06 -8.94
C TYR A 20 0.89 11.28 -9.37
N THR A 21 0.06 11.20 -10.42
CA THR A 21 -0.69 12.38 -10.93
C THR A 21 -2.22 12.32 -10.75
N GLU A 22 -2.82 11.15 -10.52
CA GLU A 22 -4.27 11.03 -10.28
C GLU A 22 -4.64 11.17 -8.80
N VAL A 23 -4.51 12.38 -8.26
CA VAL A 23 -4.88 12.71 -6.88
C VAL A 23 -6.40 12.57 -6.63
N GLU A 24 -7.22 12.69 -7.67
CA GLU A 24 -8.68 12.56 -7.59
C GLU A 24 -9.14 11.11 -7.34
N ALA A 25 -8.40 10.12 -7.87
CA ALA A 25 -8.70 8.70 -7.63
C ALA A 25 -8.43 8.29 -6.16
N ASP A 26 -7.58 9.05 -5.46
CA ASP A 26 -7.24 8.83 -4.06
C ASP A 26 -8.19 9.52 -3.06
N ALA A 27 -9.14 10.33 -3.55
CA ALA A 27 -10.10 11.03 -2.70
C ALA A 27 -10.86 10.10 -1.72
N PRO A 28 -11.29 8.88 -2.09
CA PRO A 28 -11.91 7.95 -1.14
C PRO A 28 -10.97 7.52 -0.02
N TYR A 29 -9.67 7.37 -0.30
CA TYR A 29 -8.70 6.95 0.70
C TYR A 29 -8.35 8.06 1.69
N ARG A 30 -8.43 9.33 1.25
CA ARG A 30 -8.30 10.48 2.17
C ARG A 30 -9.39 10.50 3.23
N GLU A 31 -10.64 10.29 2.82
CA GLU A 31 -11.76 10.25 3.76
C GLU A 31 -11.70 9.03 4.70
N MET A 32 -11.07 7.95 4.23
CA MET A 32 -10.88 6.73 5.03
C MET A 32 -9.66 6.79 5.95
N ALA A 33 -8.73 7.73 5.80
CA ALA A 33 -7.47 7.78 6.55
C ALA A 33 -7.38 8.99 7.51
N LYS A 34 -8.43 9.22 8.32
CA LYS A 34 -8.54 10.40 9.19
C LYS A 34 -7.76 10.30 10.50
N SER A 35 -7.41 9.09 10.91
CA SER A 35 -6.63 8.82 12.12
C SER A 35 -5.53 7.78 11.88
N PRO A 36 -4.51 7.71 12.76
CA PRO A 36 -3.53 6.62 12.75
C PRO A 36 -4.17 5.23 12.82
N GLU A 37 -5.24 5.08 13.60
CA GLU A 37 -6.03 3.85 13.70
C GLU A 37 -6.65 3.46 12.36
N ASP A 38 -7.20 4.43 11.65
CA ASP A 38 -7.79 4.20 10.33
C ASP A 38 -6.73 3.74 9.32
N VAL A 39 -5.55 4.37 9.34
CA VAL A 39 -4.41 3.96 8.51
C VAL A 39 -3.98 2.53 8.82
N VAL A 40 -3.92 2.15 10.11
CA VAL A 40 -3.62 0.77 10.53
C VAL A 40 -4.68 -0.21 10.02
N ALA A 41 -5.97 0.15 10.09
CA ALA A 41 -7.07 -0.67 9.59
C ALA A 41 -6.98 -0.86 8.06
N MET A 42 -6.70 0.20 7.31
CA MET A 42 -6.51 0.15 5.86
C MET A 42 -5.32 -0.74 5.46
N LEU A 43 -4.17 -0.57 6.12
CA LEU A 43 -2.97 -1.38 5.88
C LEU A 43 -3.22 -2.86 6.19
N THR A 44 -3.94 -3.15 7.28
CA THR A 44 -4.33 -4.51 7.64
C THR A 44 -5.28 -5.12 6.60
N GLY A 45 -6.25 -4.35 6.11
CA GLY A 45 -7.13 -4.76 5.01
C GLY A 45 -6.36 -5.07 3.72
N LEU A 46 -5.41 -4.21 3.34
CA LEU A 46 -4.53 -4.43 2.19
C LEU A 46 -3.71 -5.71 2.36
N LYS A 47 -3.15 -5.95 3.55
CA LYS A 47 -2.40 -7.17 3.87
C LYS A 47 -3.23 -8.43 3.57
N GLN A 48 -4.51 -8.44 3.93
CA GLN A 48 -5.40 -9.58 3.68
C GLN A 48 -5.69 -9.75 2.19
N LYS A 49 -6.00 -8.65 1.48
CA LYS A 49 -6.22 -8.70 0.03
C LYS A 49 -5.01 -9.27 -0.71
N LEU A 50 -3.80 -8.87 -0.34
CA LEU A 50 -2.57 -9.40 -0.92
C LEU A 50 -2.35 -10.89 -0.63
N LYS A 51 -2.66 -11.35 0.59
CA LYS A 51 -2.57 -12.78 0.94
C LYS A 51 -3.57 -13.64 0.17
N ILE A 52 -4.74 -13.09 -0.15
CA ILE A 52 -5.78 -13.79 -0.92
C ILE A 52 -5.43 -13.80 -2.41
N GLY A 53 -4.97 -12.68 -2.94
CA GLY A 53 -4.74 -12.50 -4.38
C GLY A 53 -3.46 -13.15 -4.91
N TYR A 54 -2.47 -13.41 -4.05
CA TYR A 54 -1.15 -13.87 -4.49
C TYR A 54 -0.71 -15.15 -3.78
N PRO A 55 -0.05 -16.09 -4.49
CA PRO A 55 0.57 -17.24 -3.86
C PRO A 55 1.72 -16.82 -2.93
N ASP A 56 2.01 -17.64 -1.91
CA ASP A 56 3.12 -17.38 -1.00
C ASP A 56 4.46 -17.45 -1.75
N CYS A 57 5.02 -16.26 -2.01
CA CYS A 57 6.27 -16.09 -2.72
C CYS A 57 7.15 -15.05 -2.03
N ALA A 58 8.45 -15.08 -2.33
CA ALA A 58 9.40 -14.14 -1.72
C ALA A 58 9.03 -12.66 -1.94
N PRO A 59 8.54 -12.23 -3.12
CA PRO A 59 8.05 -10.86 -3.32
C PRO A 59 6.89 -10.51 -2.40
N LEU A 60 5.88 -11.38 -2.27
CA LEU A 60 4.74 -11.16 -1.39
C LEU A 60 5.20 -11.01 0.06
N ARG A 61 6.03 -11.94 0.56
CA ARG A 61 6.55 -11.87 1.94
C ARG A 61 7.29 -10.56 2.23
N ARG A 62 8.03 -10.02 1.26
CA ARG A 62 8.70 -8.72 1.41
C ARG A 62 7.69 -7.58 1.54
N GLN A 63 6.62 -7.55 0.73
CA GLN A 63 5.59 -6.52 0.84
C GLN A 63 4.79 -6.65 2.15
N LEU A 64 4.43 -7.86 2.56
CA LEU A 64 3.74 -8.08 3.84
C LEU A 64 4.59 -7.59 5.03
N ARG A 65 5.92 -7.82 5.02
CA ARG A 65 6.82 -7.28 6.04
C ARG A 65 6.87 -5.76 6.06
N ARG A 66 6.84 -5.10 4.89
CA ARG A 66 6.80 -3.63 4.82
C ARG A 66 5.51 -3.09 5.42
N ILE A 67 4.36 -3.72 5.13
CA ILE A 67 3.08 -3.36 5.73
C ILE A 67 3.13 -3.52 7.26
N ASP A 68 3.69 -4.63 7.75
CA ASP A 68 3.83 -4.87 9.21
C ASP A 68 4.69 -3.81 9.90
N MET A 69 5.78 -3.40 9.27
CA MET A 69 6.62 -2.32 9.76
C MET A 69 5.87 -0.98 9.77
N SER A 70 5.15 -0.65 8.70
CA SER A 70 4.33 0.57 8.64
C SER A 70 3.28 0.60 9.74
N VAL A 71 2.56 -0.50 9.97
CA VAL A 71 1.58 -0.60 11.07
C VAL A 71 2.26 -0.36 12.41
N SER A 72 3.40 -1.01 12.68
CA SER A 72 4.12 -0.83 13.93
C SER A 72 4.56 0.63 14.16
N LEU A 73 5.05 1.30 13.12
CA LEU A 73 5.46 2.70 13.22
C LEU A 73 4.26 3.61 13.48
N THR A 74 3.17 3.43 12.75
CA THR A 74 1.95 4.23 12.91
C THR A 74 1.34 4.05 14.30
N SER A 75 1.24 2.82 14.82
CA SER A 75 0.74 2.57 16.18
C SER A 75 1.65 3.15 17.27
N ASN A 76 2.97 3.18 17.05
CA ASN A 76 3.90 3.76 18.02
C ASN A 76 3.84 5.29 18.05
N MET A 77 3.53 5.93 16.91
CA MET A 77 3.32 7.38 16.86
C MET A 77 2.13 7.81 17.72
N THR A 78 1.04 7.04 17.72
CA THR A 78 -0.12 7.33 18.58
C THR A 78 0.19 7.18 20.07
N ARG A 79 1.11 6.26 20.43
CA ARG A 79 1.53 6.03 21.82
C ARG A 79 2.50 7.07 22.37
N ALA A 80 3.26 7.74 21.51
CA ALA A 80 4.23 8.77 21.92
C ALA A 80 3.60 10.17 22.05
N GLY A 81 2.37 10.37 21.56
CA GLY A 81 1.63 11.63 21.61
C GLY A 81 0.71 11.80 22.82
N THR A 82 0.74 10.88 23.78
CA THR A 82 0.08 10.93 25.10
C THR A 82 1.10 11.12 26.20
#